data_AF-A0A0C9TJ17-F1
#
_entry.id   AF-A0A0C9TJ17-F1
#
_cell.length_a   1.000
_cell.length_b   1.000
_cell.length_c   1.000
_cell.angle_alpha   90.00
_cell.angle_beta   90.00
_cell.angle_gamma   90.00
#
_symmetry.space_group_name_H-M   'P 1'
#
loop_
_entity.id
_entity.type
_entity.pdbx_description
1 polymer ?
#
loop_
_entity_poly.entity_id
_entity_poly.type
_entity_poly.pdbx_seq_one_letter_code
_entity_poly.pdbx_strand_id
1 'polypeptide(L)'
;MEQAVILCEKIGRHSIKYYFEEIMQRSHLQSKSRKVTRWNAFIRCEVARHNSVLPEGAKQLKPSDLMPEICVHWKELSEEQRVSKTQKSMVEIEQLLKMKELAGHHTMQNAFSDAQKTLEKIDRKGNDLDGEEQSPPSAPIQQPPSSDSTKPNSPSATQGRKQPAEAQPPLNVIFSVSGSSMPVQKKQHKERSDKGKKRSPRKLATADAAPPIICYHSPLIIPTGTPPAPLPYATL
;
A
#
# COMPACT_ATOMS: atom_id res chain seq x y z
N MET A 1 26.57 -12.99 9.35
CA MET A 1 26.86 -13.23 7.92
C MET A 1 26.99 -14.72 7.60
N GLU A 2 27.58 -15.53 8.48
CA GLU A 2 27.77 -16.98 8.29
C GLU A 2 26.50 -17.73 7.87
N GLN A 3 25.35 -17.48 8.52
CA GLN A 3 24.07 -18.10 8.15
C GLN A 3 23.63 -17.79 6.71
N ALA A 4 23.97 -16.62 6.18
CA ALA A 4 23.65 -16.25 4.80
C ALA A 4 24.54 -16.99 3.79
N VAL A 5 25.80 -17.28 4.15
CA VAL A 5 26.71 -18.11 3.36
C VAL A 5 26.17 -19.53 3.27
N ILE A 6 25.77 -20.11 4.42
CA ILE A 6 25.19 -21.46 4.49
C ILE A 6 23.93 -21.56 3.62
N LEU A 7 23.04 -20.57 3.67
CA LEU A 7 21.84 -20.54 2.81
C LEU A 7 22.19 -20.39 1.33
N CYS A 8 23.19 -19.57 1.01
CA CYS A 8 23.69 -19.40 -0.35
C CYS A 8 24.27 -20.71 -0.91
N GLU A 9 25.07 -21.44 -0.12
CA GLU A 9 25.64 -22.73 -0.52
C GLU A 9 24.58 -23.82 -0.66
N LYS A 10 23.60 -23.87 0.25
CA LYS A 10 22.55 -24.90 0.23
C LYS A 10 21.53 -24.70 -0.89
N ILE A 11 21.13 -23.45 -1.16
CA ILE A 11 20.03 -23.15 -2.08
C ILE A 11 20.55 -22.66 -3.44
N GLY A 12 21.67 -21.92 -3.47
CA GLY A 12 22.36 -21.48 -4.69
C GLY A 12 21.60 -20.49 -5.59
N ARG A 13 20.42 -20.00 -5.18
CA ARG A 13 19.55 -19.17 -6.05
C ARG A 13 19.86 -17.68 -6.02
N HIS A 14 20.42 -17.18 -4.93
CA HIS A 14 20.64 -15.75 -4.70
C HIS A 14 22.01 -15.48 -4.08
N SER A 15 22.41 -14.20 -4.03
CA SER A 15 23.69 -13.80 -3.45
C SER A 15 23.69 -13.90 -1.91
N ILE A 16 24.87 -14.01 -1.32
CA ILE A 16 25.03 -13.98 0.16
C ILE A 16 24.40 -12.69 0.72
N LYS A 17 24.57 -11.56 0.04
CA LYS A 17 23.97 -10.27 0.43
C LYS A 17 22.44 -10.34 0.45
N TYR A 18 21.83 -11.00 -0.54
CA TYR A 18 20.38 -11.22 -0.60
C TYR A 18 19.89 -11.99 0.63
N TYR A 19 20.49 -13.16 0.92
CA TYR A 19 20.09 -13.96 2.09
C TYR A 19 20.37 -13.25 3.41
N PHE A 20 21.44 -12.47 3.47
CA PHE A 20 21.74 -11.65 4.64
C PHE A 20 20.65 -10.59 4.87
N GLU A 21 20.23 -9.87 3.84
CA GLU A 21 19.13 -8.91 3.93
C GLU A 21 17.81 -9.57 4.31
N GLU A 22 17.52 -10.76 3.76
CA GLU A 22 16.31 -11.55 4.07
C GLU A 22 16.32 -12.05 5.54
N ILE A 23 17.45 -12.58 6.02
CA ILE A 23 17.62 -12.99 7.44
C ILE A 23 17.42 -11.80 8.37
N MET A 24 17.97 -10.64 7.99
CA MET A 24 17.82 -9.41 8.75
C MET A 24 16.45 -8.76 8.56
N GLN A 25 15.54 -9.39 7.81
CA GLN A 25 14.20 -8.89 7.46
C GLN A 25 14.23 -7.45 6.94
N ARG A 26 15.29 -7.08 6.22
CA ARG A 26 15.36 -5.75 5.59
C ARG A 26 14.35 -5.71 4.45
N SER A 27 13.59 -4.64 4.36
CA SER A 27 12.60 -4.49 3.29
C SER A 27 13.33 -4.49 1.94
N HIS A 28 13.11 -5.55 1.16
CA HIS A 28 13.59 -5.64 -0.22
C HIS A 28 12.79 -4.75 -1.19
N LEU A 29 11.77 -4.05 -0.69
CA LEU A 29 11.13 -2.98 -1.43
C LEU A 29 12.15 -1.87 -1.59
N GLN A 30 12.90 -1.90 -2.69
CA GLN A 30 13.66 -0.75 -3.15
C GLN A 30 12.70 0.44 -3.07
N SER A 31 13.03 1.40 -2.23
CA SER A 31 12.28 2.65 -2.02
C SER A 31 12.41 3.56 -3.24
N LYS A 32 12.23 3.01 -4.45
CA LYS A 32 12.17 3.76 -5.69
C LYS A 32 10.90 4.59 -5.62
N SER A 33 11.04 5.81 -5.12
CA SER A 33 10.04 6.84 -5.29
C SER A 33 9.84 7.03 -6.80
N ARG A 34 8.58 7.00 -7.23
CA ARG A 34 8.28 7.20 -8.65
C ARG A 34 8.59 8.66 -8.97
N LYS A 35 9.37 8.89 -10.04
CA LYS A 35 9.63 10.24 -10.53
C LYS A 35 8.32 10.89 -10.95
N VAL A 36 8.13 12.16 -10.57
CA VAL A 36 6.99 12.95 -11.03
C VAL A 36 7.18 13.21 -12.52
N THR A 37 6.19 12.83 -13.32
CA THR A 37 6.17 13.10 -14.76
C THR A 37 5.27 14.28 -15.05
N ARG A 38 5.56 15.03 -16.12
CA ARG A 38 4.70 16.14 -16.58
C ARG A 38 3.27 15.71 -16.85
N TRP A 39 3.09 14.54 -17.45
CA TRP A 39 1.78 13.93 -17.66
C TRP A 39 1.00 13.72 -16.35
N ASN A 40 1.63 13.19 -15.30
CA ASN A 40 0.96 13.00 -14.02
C ASN A 40 0.59 14.34 -13.36
N ALA A 41 1.47 15.35 -13.48
CA ALA A 41 1.18 16.70 -13.01
C ALA A 41 -0.02 17.31 -13.74
N PHE A 42 -0.05 17.17 -15.07
CA PHE A 42 -1.13 17.64 -15.92
C PHE A 42 -2.47 16.99 -15.58
N ILE A 43 -2.52 15.66 -15.41
CA ILE A 43 -3.75 14.97 -15.00
C ILE A 43 -4.27 15.54 -13.68
N ARG A 44 -3.40 15.80 -12.69
CA ARG A 44 -3.82 16.39 -11.41
C ARG A 44 -4.42 17.78 -11.60
N CYS A 45 -3.80 18.62 -12.42
CA CYS A 45 -4.31 19.96 -12.73
C CYS A 45 -5.68 19.91 -13.41
N GLU A 46 -5.84 19.07 -14.44
CA GLU A 46 -7.10 18.99 -15.18
C GLU A 46 -8.23 18.39 -14.34
N VAL A 47 -7.95 17.33 -13.58
CA VAL A 47 -8.96 16.76 -12.65
C VAL A 47 -9.37 17.78 -11.60
N ALA A 48 -8.42 18.55 -11.05
CA ALA A 48 -8.73 19.63 -10.11
C ALA A 48 -9.58 20.73 -10.77
N ARG A 49 -9.26 21.13 -12.01
CA ARG A 49 -10.00 22.12 -12.79
C ARG A 49 -11.43 21.68 -13.10
N HIS A 50 -11.64 20.41 -13.46
CA HIS A 50 -12.99 19.87 -13.68
C HIS A 50 -13.78 19.80 -12.37
N ASN A 51 -13.14 19.38 -11.29
CA ASN A 51 -13.81 19.27 -9.99
C ASN A 51 -14.10 20.63 -9.34
N SER A 52 -13.37 21.70 -9.67
CA SER A 52 -13.66 23.05 -9.14
C SER A 52 -14.91 23.69 -9.74
N VAL A 53 -15.41 23.19 -10.87
CA VAL A 53 -16.64 23.69 -11.52
C VAL A 53 -17.88 22.97 -10.99
N LEU A 54 -17.71 21.82 -10.32
CA LEU A 54 -18.82 21.09 -9.73
C LEU A 54 -19.37 21.82 -8.51
N PRO A 55 -20.71 21.81 -8.29
CA PRO A 55 -21.29 22.41 -7.11
C PRO A 55 -20.85 21.68 -5.84
N GLU A 56 -20.77 22.42 -4.74
CA GLU A 56 -20.35 21.91 -3.44
C GLU A 56 -21.33 20.82 -2.98
N GLY A 57 -20.83 19.58 -2.83
CA GLY A 57 -21.63 18.40 -2.49
C GLY A 57 -21.87 17.43 -3.66
N ALA A 58 -21.57 17.81 -4.91
CA ALA A 58 -21.55 16.86 -6.01
C ALA A 58 -20.40 15.86 -5.88
N LYS A 59 -20.59 14.64 -6.42
CA LYS A 59 -19.55 13.62 -6.46
C LYS A 59 -18.40 14.10 -7.35
N GLN A 60 -17.19 14.11 -6.80
CA GLN A 60 -15.99 14.44 -7.56
C GLN A 60 -15.77 13.42 -8.69
N LEU A 61 -15.38 13.93 -9.85
CA LEU A 61 -15.03 13.12 -11.01
C LEU A 61 -13.68 12.45 -10.78
N LYS A 62 -13.59 11.17 -11.16
CA LYS A 62 -12.34 10.42 -11.05
C LYS A 62 -11.49 10.67 -12.30
N PRO A 63 -10.16 10.54 -12.22
CA PRO A 63 -9.30 10.64 -13.39
C PRO A 63 -9.74 9.71 -14.52
N SER A 64 -10.19 8.50 -14.19
CA SER A 64 -10.67 7.51 -15.18
C SER A 64 -11.81 8.03 -16.04
N ASP A 65 -12.71 8.84 -15.49
CA ASP A 65 -13.87 9.37 -16.19
C ASP A 65 -13.45 10.50 -17.16
N LEU A 66 -12.39 11.22 -16.82
CA LEU A 66 -11.86 12.38 -17.58
C LEU A 66 -10.70 12.02 -18.52
N MET A 67 -10.17 10.80 -18.47
CA MET A 67 -9.02 10.38 -19.28
C MET A 67 -9.15 10.60 -20.79
N PRO A 68 -10.27 10.29 -21.46
CA PRO A 68 -10.35 10.50 -22.90
C PRO A 68 -10.18 11.99 -23.27
N GLU A 69 -10.84 12.89 -22.53
CA GLU A 69 -10.75 14.34 -22.74
C GLU A 69 -9.35 14.87 -22.45
N ILE A 70 -8.75 14.45 -21.33
CA ILE A 70 -7.40 14.88 -20.92
C ILE A 70 -6.35 14.40 -21.93
N CYS A 71 -6.47 13.19 -22.47
CA CYS A 71 -5.55 12.70 -23.50
C CYS A 71 -5.64 13.52 -24.79
N VAL A 72 -6.85 13.91 -25.22
CA VAL A 72 -7.05 14.77 -26.40
C VAL A 72 -6.43 16.14 -26.14
N HIS A 73 -6.77 16.77 -25.00
CA HIS A 73 -6.25 18.08 -24.66
C HIS A 73 -4.71 18.10 -24.57
N TRP A 74 -4.10 17.04 -24.03
CA TRP A 74 -2.64 16.93 -23.97
C TRP A 74 -1.98 16.83 -25.34
N LYS A 75 -2.60 16.12 -26.29
CA LYS A 75 -2.09 16.00 -27.66
C LYS A 75 -2.15 17.33 -28.40
N GLU A 76 -3.18 18.12 -28.16
CA GLU A 76 -3.34 19.46 -28.76
C GLU A 76 -2.33 20.48 -28.22
N LEU A 77 -1.91 20.35 -26.95
CA LEU A 77 -0.92 21.25 -26.36
C LEU A 77 0.46 21.07 -27.00
N SER A 78 1.10 22.18 -27.35
CA SER A 78 2.51 22.19 -27.75
C SER A 78 3.43 21.89 -26.56
N GLU A 79 4.67 21.49 -26.81
CA GLU A 79 5.61 21.12 -25.74
C GLU A 79 5.90 22.31 -24.80
N GLU A 80 6.02 23.52 -25.35
CA GLU A 80 6.24 24.74 -24.56
C GLU A 80 5.06 25.02 -23.62
N GLN A 81 3.83 24.84 -24.11
CA GLN A 81 2.62 24.99 -23.32
C GLN A 81 2.52 23.92 -22.24
N ARG A 82 2.87 22.67 -22.56
CA ARG A 82 2.93 21.57 -21.59
C ARG A 82 3.91 21.91 -20.47
N VAL A 83 5.10 22.39 -20.79
CA VAL A 83 6.11 22.79 -19.79
C VAL A 83 5.56 23.91 -18.91
N SER A 84 5.06 25.00 -19.51
CA SER A 84 4.54 26.15 -18.74
C SER A 84 3.39 25.77 -17.80
N LYS A 85 2.40 24.99 -18.28
CA LYS A 85 1.27 24.53 -17.46
C LYS A 85 1.68 23.57 -16.35
N THR A 86 2.65 22.69 -16.58
CA THR A 86 3.00 21.62 -15.63
C THR A 86 4.08 22.01 -14.62
N GLN A 87 4.91 23.02 -14.91
CA GLN A 87 6.07 23.37 -14.09
C GLN A 87 5.70 23.67 -12.64
N LYS A 88 4.67 24.50 -12.42
CA LYS A 88 4.22 24.85 -11.06
C LYS A 88 3.73 23.62 -10.29
N SER A 89 2.93 22.77 -10.95
CA SER A 89 2.39 21.56 -10.34
C SER A 89 3.49 20.53 -10.03
N MET A 90 4.50 20.39 -10.88
CA MET A 90 5.62 19.49 -10.60
C MET A 90 6.34 19.85 -9.30
N VAL A 91 6.63 21.14 -9.08
CA VAL A 91 7.28 21.62 -7.85
C VAL A 91 6.42 21.32 -6.62
N GLU A 92 5.12 21.60 -6.70
CA GLU A 92 4.17 21.30 -5.62
C GLU A 92 4.12 19.80 -5.29
N ILE A 93 4.07 18.94 -6.31
CA ILE A 93 4.05 17.48 -6.12
C ILE A 93 5.34 17.01 -5.47
N GLU A 94 6.49 17.53 -5.90
CA GLU A 94 7.78 17.20 -5.29
C GLU A 94 7.86 17.65 -3.83
N GLN A 95 7.34 18.83 -3.50
CA GLN A 95 7.25 19.30 -2.12
C GLN A 95 6.37 18.36 -1.28
N LEU A 96 5.20 17.95 -1.79
CA LEU A 96 4.33 16.98 -1.12
C LEU A 96 5.00 15.63 -0.93
N LEU A 97 5.79 15.16 -1.91
CA LEU A 97 6.54 13.91 -1.78
C LEU A 97 7.64 14.02 -0.72
N LYS A 98 8.37 15.13 -0.66
CA LYS A 98 9.38 15.41 0.38
C LYS A 98 8.73 15.50 1.77
N MET A 99 7.61 16.21 1.89
CA MET A 99 6.85 16.28 3.14
C MET A 99 6.35 14.91 3.57
N LYS A 100 5.90 14.08 2.63
CA LYS A 100 5.45 12.71 2.90
C LYS A 100 6.60 11.79 3.32
N GLU A 101 7.80 12.00 2.78
CA GLU A 101 9.00 11.28 3.18
C GLU A 101 9.43 11.66 4.60
N LEU A 102 9.33 12.95 4.95
CA LEU A 102 9.61 13.45 6.30
C LEU A 102 8.53 13.10 7.32
N ALA A 103 7.28 12.98 6.88
CA ALA A 103 6.17 12.49 7.69
C ALA A 103 6.39 11.00 7.97
N GLY A 104 7.25 10.72 8.96
CA GLY A 104 7.56 9.38 9.43
C GLY A 104 6.27 8.58 9.54
N HIS A 105 6.25 7.40 8.91
CA HIS A 105 5.07 6.57 8.81
C HIS A 105 4.36 6.48 10.17
N HIS A 106 3.17 7.09 10.27
CA HIS A 106 2.27 7.01 11.41
C HIS A 106 1.69 5.59 11.59
N THR A 107 2.47 4.55 11.33
CA THR A 107 2.08 3.14 11.40
C THR A 107 1.55 2.79 12.78
N MET A 108 2.19 3.28 13.85
CA MET A 108 1.72 3.06 15.22
C MET A 108 0.38 3.74 15.51
N GLN A 109 0.21 4.98 15.06
CA GLN A 109 -1.06 5.70 15.24
C GLN A 109 -2.19 5.07 14.40
N ASN A 110 -1.90 4.70 13.15
CA ASN A 110 -2.86 4.02 12.29
C ASN A 110 -3.26 2.65 12.87
N ALA A 111 -2.29 1.86 13.34
CA ALA A 111 -2.55 0.58 13.98
C ALA A 111 -3.39 0.75 15.26
N PHE A 112 -3.12 1.79 16.06
CA PHE A 112 -3.92 2.12 17.23
C PHE A 112 -5.36 2.50 16.86
N SER A 113 -5.54 3.37 15.86
CA SER A 113 -6.87 3.75 15.38
C SER A 113 -7.65 2.56 14.78
N ASP A 114 -6.97 1.64 14.10
CA ASP A 114 -7.59 0.42 13.59
C ASP A 114 -8.02 -0.53 14.73
N ALA A 115 -7.21 -0.63 15.80
CA ALA A 115 -7.57 -1.38 17.00
C ALA A 115 -8.79 -0.76 17.70
N GLN A 116 -8.85 0.55 17.86
CA GLN A 116 -10.02 1.24 18.45
C GLN A 116 -11.30 1.01 17.62
N LYS A 117 -11.23 1.14 16.30
CA LYS A 117 -12.37 0.83 15.42
C LYS A 117 -12.83 -0.62 15.52
N THR A 118 -11.89 -1.54 15.74
CA THR A 118 -12.20 -2.96 15.94
C THR A 118 -12.95 -3.16 17.26
N LEU A 119 -12.52 -2.51 18.34
CA LEU A 119 -13.22 -2.54 19.63
C LEU A 119 -14.63 -1.95 19.51
N GLU A 120 -14.78 -0.75 18.91
CA GLU A 120 -16.10 -0.14 18.70
C GLU A 120 -17.06 -1.02 17.89
N LYS A 121 -16.52 -1.80 16.94
CA LYS A 121 -17.32 -2.73 16.14
C LYS A 121 -17.75 -3.95 16.95
N ILE A 122 -16.90 -4.42 17.85
CA ILE A 122 -17.24 -5.50 18.79
C ILE A 122 -18.31 -5.01 19.77
N ASP A 123 -18.14 -3.81 20.34
CA ASP A 123 -19.09 -3.22 21.29
C ASP A 123 -20.46 -3.00 20.66
N ARG A 124 -20.51 -2.43 19.44
CA ARG A 124 -21.77 -2.28 18.69
C ARG A 124 -22.46 -3.62 18.47
N LYS A 125 -21.70 -4.64 18.06
CA LYS A 125 -22.23 -5.98 17.82
C LYS A 125 -22.68 -6.66 19.11
N GLY A 126 -22.03 -6.39 20.25
CA GLY A 126 -22.48 -6.86 21.56
C GLY A 126 -23.86 -6.29 21.90
N ASN A 127 -24.02 -4.97 21.81
CA ASN A 127 -25.30 -4.31 22.09
C ASN A 127 -26.44 -4.74 21.14
N ASP A 128 -26.13 -5.08 19.89
CA ASP A 128 -27.14 -5.59 18.94
C ASP A 128 -27.60 -7.02 19.27
N LEU A 129 -26.82 -7.79 20.04
CA LEU A 129 -27.14 -9.18 20.42
C LEU A 129 -27.88 -9.29 21.76
N ASP A 130 -27.84 -8.25 22.59
CA ASP A 130 -28.56 -8.19 23.87
C ASP A 130 -29.98 -7.61 23.74
N GLY A 131 -30.50 -7.52 22.51
CA GLY A 131 -31.82 -6.99 22.18
C GLY A 131 -33.01 -7.91 22.46
N GLU A 132 -32.86 -9.01 23.20
CA GLU A 132 -34.01 -9.87 23.60
C GLU A 132 -33.95 -10.36 25.06
N GLU A 133 -33.53 -9.52 26.01
CA GLU A 133 -33.92 -9.72 27.40
C GLU A 133 -34.32 -8.38 28.04
N GLN A 134 -35.62 -8.07 27.95
CA GLN A 134 -36.25 -7.00 28.73
C GLN A 134 -36.14 -7.35 30.23
N SER A 135 -35.11 -6.84 30.89
CA SER A 135 -35.12 -6.68 32.35
C SER A 135 -35.58 -5.26 32.71
N PRO A 136 -36.50 -5.11 33.69
CA PRO A 136 -37.16 -3.85 33.99
C PRO A 136 -36.21 -2.78 34.58
N PRO A 137 -36.58 -1.49 34.47
CA PRO A 137 -35.71 -0.37 34.86
C PRO A 137 -35.50 -0.34 36.38
N SER A 138 -34.30 -0.72 36.83
CA SER A 138 -33.83 -0.42 38.18
C SER A 138 -33.32 1.01 38.27
N ALA A 139 -33.73 1.63 39.37
CA ALA A 139 -33.61 3.04 39.74
C ALA A 139 -32.20 3.65 39.64
N PRO A 140 -32.10 5.00 39.56
CA PRO A 140 -30.82 5.69 39.48
C PRO A 140 -30.05 5.59 40.80
N ILE A 141 -28.96 4.83 40.81
CA ILE A 141 -27.99 4.83 41.90
C ILE A 141 -27.09 6.05 41.72
N GLN A 142 -27.19 6.97 42.67
CA GLN A 142 -26.32 8.12 42.84
C GLN A 142 -24.86 7.67 42.99
N GLN A 143 -23.98 8.19 42.16
CA GLN A 143 -22.53 8.08 42.38
C GLN A 143 -22.12 8.94 43.59
N PRO A 144 -21.30 8.42 44.52
CA PRO A 144 -20.64 9.26 45.51
C PRO A 144 -19.50 10.08 44.86
N PRO A 145 -19.27 11.34 45.30
CA PRO A 145 -18.15 12.15 44.85
C PRO A 145 -16.90 11.83 45.67
N SER A 146 -15.88 11.27 45.05
CA SER A 146 -14.51 11.15 45.57
C SER A 146 -13.62 10.77 44.37
N SER A 147 -12.40 11.22 44.16
CA SER A 147 -11.53 12.18 44.83
C SER A 147 -10.29 12.30 43.94
N ASP A 148 -9.61 13.42 44.12
CA ASP A 148 -8.32 13.81 43.55
C ASP A 148 -7.20 12.75 43.74
N SER A 149 -6.13 12.90 42.96
CA SER A 149 -4.81 12.24 43.02
C SER A 149 -4.67 10.81 42.46
N THR A 150 -3.89 10.68 41.37
CA THR A 150 -2.46 10.30 41.38
C THR A 150 -2.06 9.65 40.04
N LYS A 151 -1.08 10.23 39.33
CA LYS A 151 -0.36 9.58 38.22
C LYS A 151 0.36 8.31 38.70
N PRO A 152 0.51 7.28 37.86
CA PRO A 152 1.87 6.76 37.73
C PRO A 152 2.29 6.32 36.30
N ASN A 153 3.55 6.65 36.02
CA ASN A 153 4.60 5.86 35.35
C ASN A 153 4.34 5.10 34.03
N SER A 154 5.02 5.61 33.01
CA SER A 154 5.91 4.98 32.01
C SER A 154 6.35 3.50 32.18
N PRO A 155 6.80 2.86 31.07
CA PRO A 155 6.53 1.47 30.75
C PRO A 155 7.56 0.47 31.27
N SER A 156 7.07 -0.74 31.57
CA SER A 156 7.90 -1.89 31.93
C SER A 156 8.48 -2.57 30.69
N ALA A 157 9.80 -2.74 30.69
CA ALA A 157 10.58 -3.45 29.70
C ALA A 157 10.38 -4.97 29.85
N THR A 158 9.86 -5.64 28.84
CA THR A 158 9.82 -7.10 28.80
C THR A 158 11.16 -7.63 28.29
N GLN A 159 11.97 -8.16 29.21
CA GLN A 159 13.19 -8.90 28.91
C GLN A 159 12.86 -10.26 28.30
N GLY A 160 13.55 -10.58 27.20
CA GLY A 160 13.44 -11.85 26.50
C GLY A 160 14.02 -13.02 27.29
N ARG A 161 13.29 -14.13 27.33
CA ARG A 161 13.77 -15.42 27.79
C ARG A 161 14.03 -16.32 26.57
N LYS A 162 15.29 -16.64 26.31
CA LYS A 162 15.72 -17.67 25.36
C LYS A 162 15.38 -19.04 25.95
N GLN A 163 14.59 -19.85 25.25
CA GLN A 163 14.53 -21.30 25.49
C GLN A 163 15.25 -22.02 24.33
N PRO A 164 16.00 -23.09 24.61
CA PRO A 164 16.62 -23.93 23.59
C PRO A 164 15.56 -24.77 22.87
N ALA A 165 15.72 -24.90 21.55
CA ALA A 165 14.80 -25.59 20.67
C ALA A 165 14.97 -27.11 20.79
N GLU A 166 14.01 -27.78 21.41
CA GLU A 166 13.75 -29.20 21.25
C GLU A 166 12.61 -29.37 20.24
N ALA A 167 12.83 -30.21 19.23
CA ALA A 167 11.92 -30.37 18.09
C ALA A 167 10.62 -31.06 18.51
N GLN A 168 9.61 -30.26 18.86
CA GLN A 168 8.25 -30.73 19.07
C GLN A 168 7.40 -30.54 17.80
N PRO A 169 6.53 -31.51 17.44
CA PRO A 169 5.62 -31.40 16.31
C PRO A 169 4.64 -30.23 16.49
N PRO A 170 4.15 -29.59 15.41
CA PRO A 170 3.28 -28.42 15.50
C PRO A 170 1.89 -28.80 16.02
N LEU A 171 1.70 -28.72 17.34
CA LEU A 171 0.42 -28.89 18.00
C LEU A 171 -0.31 -27.54 18.05
N ASN A 172 -1.15 -27.27 17.04
CA ASN A 172 -2.22 -26.29 17.15
C ASN A 172 -3.31 -26.84 18.09
N VAL A 173 -3.06 -26.80 19.40
CA VAL A 173 -4.04 -27.15 20.44
C VAL A 173 -4.40 -25.87 21.19
N ILE A 174 -5.69 -25.53 21.16
CA ILE A 174 -6.24 -24.44 21.96
C ILE A 174 -6.79 -25.09 23.24
N PHE A 175 -6.29 -24.66 24.39
CA PHE A 175 -6.77 -25.12 25.69
C PHE A 175 -7.95 -24.26 26.14
N SER A 176 -9.02 -24.93 26.60
CA SER A 176 -10.13 -24.27 27.29
C SER A 176 -9.70 -23.80 28.69
N VAL A 177 -10.46 -22.89 29.30
CA VAL A 177 -10.26 -22.42 30.69
C VAL A 177 -10.29 -23.57 31.71
N SER A 178 -10.92 -24.69 31.37
CA SER A 178 -10.95 -25.92 32.18
C SER A 178 -9.79 -26.88 31.92
N GLY A 179 -8.79 -26.50 31.11
CA GLY A 179 -7.60 -27.31 30.80
C GLY A 179 -7.84 -28.45 29.82
N SER A 180 -9.05 -28.60 29.28
CA SER A 180 -9.36 -29.65 28.30
C SER A 180 -8.97 -29.24 26.89
N SER A 181 -8.30 -30.14 26.16
CA SER A 181 -7.85 -29.98 24.78
C SER A 181 -9.01 -30.22 23.81
N MET A 182 -9.44 -29.18 23.09
CA MET A 182 -10.46 -29.33 22.05
C MET A 182 -9.81 -29.51 20.67
N PRO A 183 -10.13 -30.58 19.92
CA PRO A 183 -9.61 -30.75 18.56
C PRO A 183 -10.18 -29.66 17.65
N VAL A 184 -9.29 -28.80 17.14
CA VAL A 184 -9.67 -27.77 16.16
C VAL A 184 -9.97 -28.45 14.83
N GLN A 185 -11.26 -28.62 14.51
CA GLN A 185 -11.65 -29.10 13.19
C GLN A 185 -11.26 -28.06 12.14
N LYS A 186 -10.30 -28.41 11.28
CA LYS A 186 -9.94 -27.58 10.14
C LYS A 186 -11.17 -27.43 9.25
N LYS A 187 -11.66 -26.19 9.13
CA LYS A 187 -12.71 -25.86 8.15
C LYS A 187 -12.21 -26.25 6.77
N GLN A 188 -12.96 -27.14 6.09
CA GLN A 188 -12.67 -27.47 4.70
C GLN A 188 -12.77 -26.20 3.87
N HIS A 189 -11.68 -25.84 3.20
CA HIS A 189 -11.63 -24.65 2.37
C HIS A 189 -12.53 -24.86 1.15
N LYS A 190 -13.43 -23.90 0.89
CA LYS A 190 -14.36 -23.96 -0.23
C LYS A 190 -13.56 -24.12 -1.52
N GLU A 191 -13.89 -25.17 -2.28
CA GLU A 191 -13.28 -25.40 -3.57
C GLU A 191 -13.62 -24.23 -4.49
N ARG A 192 -12.61 -23.68 -5.16
CA ARG A 192 -12.82 -22.52 -6.03
C ARG A 192 -13.65 -22.96 -7.23
N SER A 193 -14.66 -22.17 -7.60
CA SER A 193 -15.62 -22.47 -8.67
C SER A 193 -15.03 -22.51 -10.08
N ASP A 194 -13.75 -22.17 -10.21
CA ASP A 194 -12.94 -22.22 -11.43
C ASP A 194 -12.04 -23.47 -11.50
N LYS A 195 -12.01 -24.29 -10.45
CA LYS A 195 -11.21 -25.52 -10.43
C LYS A 195 -11.78 -26.51 -11.44
N GLY A 196 -10.99 -26.80 -12.48
CA GLY A 196 -11.39 -27.68 -13.59
C GLY A 196 -12.00 -26.98 -14.80
N LYS A 197 -12.32 -25.68 -14.73
CA LYS A 197 -12.76 -24.94 -15.92
C LYS A 197 -11.55 -24.71 -16.83
N LYS A 198 -11.57 -25.28 -18.03
CA LYS A 198 -10.59 -24.97 -19.09
C LYS A 198 -10.58 -23.45 -19.27
N ARG A 199 -9.46 -22.81 -18.95
CA ARG A 199 -9.25 -21.39 -19.25
C ARG A 199 -9.48 -21.21 -20.74
N SER A 200 -10.35 -20.28 -21.12
CA SER A 200 -10.63 -20.00 -22.52
C SER A 200 -9.32 -19.70 -23.25
N PRO A 201 -9.19 -20.11 -24.53
CA PRO A 201 -8.04 -19.72 -25.35
C PRO A 201 -7.85 -18.22 -25.23
N ARG A 202 -6.66 -17.80 -24.79
CA ARG A 202 -6.30 -16.38 -24.74
C ARG A 202 -6.45 -15.87 -26.17
N LYS A 203 -7.45 -15.04 -26.44
CA LYS A 203 -7.61 -14.39 -27.75
C LYS A 203 -6.28 -13.68 -28.04
N LEU A 204 -5.49 -14.25 -28.93
CA LEU A 204 -4.41 -13.54 -29.61
C LEU A 204 -5.11 -12.42 -30.36
N ALA A 205 -4.79 -11.18 -30.00
CA ALA A 205 -5.38 -10.02 -30.62
C ALA A 205 -5.10 -10.10 -32.13
N THR A 206 -6.16 -10.29 -32.91
CA THR A 206 -6.15 -10.08 -34.36
C THR A 206 -5.70 -8.63 -34.60
N ALA A 207 -4.71 -8.46 -35.48
CA ALA A 207 -4.00 -7.20 -35.74
C ALA A 207 -4.85 -6.07 -36.36
N ASP A 208 -6.18 -6.21 -36.38
CA ASP A 208 -7.11 -5.32 -37.07
C ASP A 208 -8.09 -4.59 -36.13
N ALA A 209 -8.01 -4.85 -34.82
CA ALA A 209 -8.71 -4.03 -33.84
C ALA A 209 -7.85 -2.80 -33.54
N ALA A 210 -8.37 -1.62 -33.89
CA ALA A 210 -7.77 -0.32 -33.58
C ALA A 210 -7.19 -0.35 -32.15
N PRO A 211 -5.89 -0.06 -31.98
CA PRO A 211 -5.22 -0.26 -30.70
C PRO A 211 -5.97 0.54 -29.63
N PRO A 212 -6.24 -0.04 -28.44
CA PRO A 212 -6.73 0.76 -27.34
C PRO A 212 -5.79 1.95 -27.19
N ILE A 213 -6.34 3.15 -27.11
CA ILE A 213 -5.59 4.39 -26.92
C ILE A 213 -4.97 4.32 -25.52
N ILE A 214 -3.91 3.53 -25.37
CA ILE A 214 -3.07 3.52 -24.20
C ILE A 214 -2.22 4.78 -24.36
N CYS A 215 -2.69 5.89 -23.78
CA CYS A 215 -1.98 7.18 -23.78
C CYS A 215 -0.63 7.15 -23.02
N TYR A 216 -0.15 5.97 -22.62
CA TYR A 216 1.10 5.80 -21.91
C TYR A 216 2.16 5.30 -22.88
N HIS A 217 2.77 6.24 -23.60
CA HIS A 217 4.20 6.31 -23.93
C HIS A 217 4.31 7.28 -25.10
N SER A 218 4.68 8.54 -24.82
CA SER A 218 5.47 9.25 -25.82
C SER A 218 6.75 8.43 -25.99
N PRO A 219 7.00 7.83 -27.17
CA PRO A 219 8.34 7.32 -27.43
C PRO A 219 9.27 8.52 -27.28
N LEU A 220 10.23 8.41 -26.36
CA LEU A 220 11.41 9.26 -26.39
C LEU A 220 12.07 8.98 -27.74
N ILE A 221 11.76 9.81 -28.74
CA ILE A 221 12.53 9.89 -29.97
C ILE A 221 13.87 10.42 -29.50
N ILE A 222 14.79 9.49 -29.24
CA ILE A 222 16.20 9.84 -29.06
C ILE A 222 16.61 10.34 -30.44
N PRO A 223 16.94 11.64 -30.63
CA PRO A 223 17.50 12.07 -31.90
C PRO A 223 18.78 11.27 -32.06
N THR A 224 18.82 10.43 -33.09
CA THR A 224 20.06 9.83 -33.57
C THR A 224 20.89 10.96 -34.14
N GLY A 225 21.55 11.70 -33.24
CA GLY A 225 22.54 12.71 -33.59
C GLY A 225 23.66 11.99 -34.29
N THR A 226 23.76 12.21 -35.60
CA THR A 226 24.93 11.87 -36.39
C THR A 226 26.17 12.35 -35.62
N PRO A 227 27.12 11.46 -35.28
CA PRO A 227 28.29 11.85 -34.52
C PRO A 227 29.08 12.92 -35.30
N PRO A 228 29.58 13.97 -34.64
CA PRO A 228 30.37 15.00 -35.29
C PRO A 228 31.64 14.38 -35.88
N ALA A 229 31.94 14.74 -37.13
CA ALA A 229 33.12 14.26 -37.84
C ALA A 229 34.40 14.58 -37.04
N PRO A 230 35.34 13.62 -36.94
CA PRO A 230 36.59 13.84 -36.23
C PRO A 230 37.40 14.96 -36.91
N LEU A 231 37.82 15.95 -36.12
CA LEU A 231 38.68 17.02 -36.60
C LEU A 231 40.08 16.47 -36.95
N PRO A 232 40.69 16.91 -38.06
CA PRO A 232 42.03 16.48 -38.43
C PRO A 232 43.05 16.99 -37.40
N TYR A 233 43.79 16.06 -36.79
CA TYR A 233 44.90 16.38 -35.91
C TYR A 233 45.99 17.10 -36.70
N ALA A 234 46.32 18.33 -36.29
CA ALA A 234 47.48 19.05 -36.79
C ALA A 234 48.76 18.35 -36.33
N THR A 235 49.56 17.91 -37.31
CA THR A 235 50.91 17.38 -37.10
C THR A 235 51.86 18.56 -36.90
N LEU A 236 52.62 18.56 -35.81
CA LEU A 236 53.80 19.41 -35.60
C LEU A 236 55.05 18.54 -35.63
#